data_AF-A0A958BZY6-F1
#
_entry.id   AF-A0A958BZY6-F1
#
_cell.length_a   1.000
_cell.length_b   1.000
_cell.length_c   1.000
_cell.angle_alpha   90.00
_cell.angle_beta   90.00
_cell.angle_gamma   90.00
#
_symmetry.space_group_name_H-M   'P 1'
#
loop_
_entity.id
_entity.type
_entity.pdbx_description
1 polymer ?
#
loop_
_entity_poly.entity_id
_entity_poly.type
_entity_poly.pdbx_seq_one_letter_code
_entity_poly.pdbx_strand_id
1 'polypeptide(L)'
;VVAQLRLDSRIAIDEQGTQIILTPKNSSVSQEYLLEAQRVVTKRLNQLQPADYHQVLTDQGYLEVHLTDSEDAPHLINIVSRVGEVEFIDGGSEPPIGKFVETTSAASPSTGAYQTLFSGQDIMSVLPPEDGQLFYQITPTPAAAQRFSEFIMAHPNGYICLVIDDEVINCSKMYFWSGDTLEILPNLSSETGLSLSDLGVFLNSGPLPITLQVVTD
;
A
#
# COMPACT_ATOMS: atom_id res chain seq x y z
N VAL A 1 -51.82 -24.03 -6.95
CA VAL A 1 -50.62 -24.03 -7.82
C VAL A 1 -49.76 -22.86 -7.40
N VAL A 2 -48.69 -23.13 -6.64
CA VAL A 2 -47.78 -22.10 -6.12
C VAL A 2 -46.62 -22.00 -7.11
N ALA A 3 -46.49 -20.86 -7.78
CA ALA A 3 -45.37 -20.59 -8.66
C ALA A 3 -44.16 -20.17 -7.81
N GLN A 4 -43.17 -21.05 -7.75
CA GLN A 4 -41.91 -20.81 -7.07
C GLN A 4 -41.00 -20.02 -8.03
N LEU A 5 -40.92 -18.72 -7.81
CA LEU A 5 -39.94 -17.84 -8.46
C LEU A 5 -38.54 -18.26 -7.97
N ARG A 6 -37.83 -19.04 -8.79
CA ARG A 6 -36.38 -19.17 -8.69
C ARG A 6 -35.78 -17.85 -9.15
N LEU A 7 -35.25 -17.08 -8.21
CA LEU A 7 -34.32 -15.99 -8.47
C LEU A 7 -32.98 -16.60 -8.89
N ASP A 8 -32.88 -17.01 -10.14
CA ASP A 8 -31.58 -17.14 -10.80
C ASP A 8 -31.08 -15.73 -11.08
N SER A 9 -30.60 -15.06 -10.03
CA SER A 9 -29.86 -13.80 -10.13
C SER A 9 -28.48 -14.11 -10.68
N ARG A 10 -28.43 -14.56 -11.94
CA ARG A 10 -27.23 -14.42 -12.76
C ARG A 10 -27.11 -12.93 -13.00
N ILE A 11 -26.27 -12.28 -12.20
CA ILE A 11 -25.71 -10.96 -12.54
C ILE A 11 -25.26 -11.11 -14.00
N ALA A 12 -25.91 -10.36 -14.89
CA ALA A 12 -25.43 -10.23 -16.24
C ALA A 12 -24.07 -9.54 -16.11
N ILE A 13 -23.00 -10.33 -16.15
CA ILE A 13 -21.65 -9.81 -16.28
C ILE A 13 -21.65 -9.13 -17.63
N ASP A 14 -21.60 -7.80 -17.62
CA ASP A 14 -21.40 -7.00 -18.82
C ASP A 14 -20.08 -7.46 -19.48
N GLU A 15 -20.10 -7.73 -20.79
CA GLU A 15 -18.92 -8.17 -21.55
C GLU A 15 -17.84 -7.06 -21.67
N GLN A 16 -18.02 -5.91 -21.00
CA GLN A 16 -17.13 -4.74 -21.04
C GLN A 16 -16.28 -4.55 -19.76
N GLY A 17 -16.04 -5.62 -19.00
CA GLY A 17 -15.26 -5.60 -17.76
C GLY A 17 -13.89 -6.30 -17.85
N THR A 18 -12.98 -5.93 -16.96
CA THR A 18 -11.73 -6.66 -16.71
C THR A 18 -11.92 -7.61 -15.53
N GLN A 19 -11.81 -8.91 -15.78
CA GLN A 19 -11.77 -9.92 -14.72
C GLN A 19 -10.33 -10.14 -14.26
N ILE A 20 -10.14 -10.15 -12.94
CA ILE A 20 -8.85 -10.31 -12.28
C ILE A 20 -8.97 -11.46 -11.30
N ILE A 21 -8.08 -12.45 -11.43
CA ILE A 21 -7.99 -13.56 -10.49
C ILE A 21 -6.75 -13.34 -9.61
N LEU A 22 -6.98 -13.17 -8.30
CA LEU A 22 -5.95 -13.03 -7.29
C LEU A 22 -5.82 -14.34 -6.52
N THR A 23 -4.75 -15.07 -6.79
CA THR A 23 -4.45 -16.34 -6.09
C THR A 23 -3.38 -16.12 -5.04
N PRO A 24 -3.40 -16.81 -3.89
CA PRO A 24 -2.26 -16.82 -3.00
C PRO A 24 -1.03 -17.40 -3.69
N LYS A 25 0.13 -16.76 -3.52
CA LYS A 25 1.40 -17.25 -4.05
C LYS A 25 1.79 -18.60 -3.44
N ASN A 26 1.39 -18.84 -2.18
CA ASN A 26 1.65 -20.08 -1.46
C ASN A 26 0.39 -20.96 -1.44
N SER A 27 0.54 -22.25 -1.71
CA SER A 27 -0.57 -23.21 -1.88
C SER A 27 -1.28 -23.63 -0.58
N SER A 28 -0.90 -23.08 0.57
CA SER A 28 -1.48 -23.44 1.87
C SER A 28 -1.73 -22.18 2.70
N VAL A 29 -2.87 -21.55 2.44
CA VAL A 29 -3.32 -20.35 3.16
C VAL A 29 -4.65 -20.66 3.84
N SER A 30 -4.81 -20.22 5.09
CA SER A 30 -6.06 -20.42 5.84
C SER A 30 -7.19 -19.54 5.28
N GLN A 31 -8.43 -19.97 5.50
CA GLN A 31 -9.60 -19.17 5.13
C GLN A 31 -9.63 -17.80 5.82
N GLU A 32 -9.13 -17.72 7.05
CA GLU A 32 -9.02 -16.47 7.80
C GLU A 32 -8.14 -15.45 7.07
N TYR A 33 -6.97 -15.87 6.58
CA TYR A 33 -6.08 -15.01 5.81
C TYR A 33 -6.66 -14.59 4.46
N LEU A 34 -7.43 -15.47 3.81
CA LEU A 34 -8.15 -15.13 2.57
C LEU A 34 -9.25 -14.09 2.81
N LEU A 35 -10.01 -14.21 3.90
CA LEU A 35 -11.03 -13.24 4.28
C LEU A 35 -10.41 -11.89 4.65
N GLU A 36 -9.26 -11.90 5.32
CA GLU A 36 -8.56 -10.66 5.63
C GLU A 36 -7.94 -10.01 4.38
N ALA A 37 -7.36 -10.80 3.47
CA ALA A 37 -6.94 -10.31 2.16
C ALA A 37 -8.10 -9.71 1.37
N GLN A 38 -9.28 -10.34 1.41
CA GLN A 38 -10.50 -9.80 0.80
C GLN A 38 -10.82 -8.41 1.35
N ARG A 39 -10.83 -8.25 2.68
CA ARG A 39 -11.10 -6.96 3.34
C ARG A 39 -10.09 -5.89 2.92
N VAL A 40 -8.80 -6.22 2.87
CA VAL A 40 -7.75 -5.28 2.44
C VAL A 40 -8.01 -4.86 0.99
N VAL A 41 -8.24 -5.79 0.07
CA VAL A 41 -8.56 -5.50 -1.34
C VAL A 41 -9.81 -4.62 -1.45
N THR A 42 -10.89 -4.91 -0.71
CA THR A 42 -12.10 -4.08 -0.68
C THR A 42 -11.80 -2.66 -0.21
N LYS A 43 -11.00 -2.49 0.86
CA LYS A 43 -10.60 -1.17 1.36
C LYS A 43 -9.81 -0.36 0.31
N ARG A 44 -8.96 -1.03 -0.48
CA ARG A 44 -8.18 -0.39 -1.54
C ARG A 44 -9.08 0.05 -2.68
N LEU A 45 -9.94 -0.85 -3.18
CA LEU A 45 -10.91 -0.53 -4.24
C LEU A 45 -11.83 0.63 -3.84
N ASN A 46 -12.33 0.65 -2.60
CA ASN A 46 -13.16 1.76 -2.11
C ASN A 46 -12.44 3.12 -2.09
N GLN A 47 -11.13 3.14 -1.88
CA GLN A 47 -10.33 4.37 -1.88
C GLN A 47 -9.93 4.81 -3.29
N LEU A 48 -9.66 3.84 -4.17
CA LEU A 48 -9.34 4.10 -5.58
C LEU A 48 -10.57 4.52 -6.39
N GLN A 49 -11.77 4.24 -5.88
CA GLN A 49 -13.05 4.65 -6.47
C GLN A 49 -13.18 4.30 -7.98
N PRO A 50 -12.98 3.04 -8.38
CA PRO A 50 -13.28 2.64 -9.75
C PRO A 50 -14.78 2.86 -10.05
N ALA A 51 -15.12 2.98 -11.34
CA ALA A 51 -16.50 3.27 -11.77
C ALA A 51 -17.52 2.27 -11.20
N ASP A 52 -17.19 0.98 -11.28
CA ASP A 52 -17.91 -0.10 -10.58
C ASP A 52 -16.98 -1.32 -10.41
N TYR A 53 -17.20 -2.09 -9.35
CA TYR A 53 -16.49 -3.34 -9.13
C TYR A 53 -17.32 -4.38 -8.36
N HIS A 54 -17.05 -5.64 -8.65
CA HIS A 54 -17.58 -6.77 -7.90
C HIS A 54 -16.44 -7.69 -7.45
N GLN A 55 -16.53 -8.19 -6.21
CA GLN A 55 -15.50 -9.04 -5.62
C GLN A 55 -16.11 -10.28 -4.98
N VAL A 56 -15.53 -11.45 -5.28
CA VAL A 56 -15.94 -12.74 -4.70
C VAL A 56 -14.71 -13.49 -4.19
N LEU A 57 -14.76 -13.98 -2.96
CA LEU A 57 -13.85 -15.03 -2.49
C LEU A 57 -14.47 -16.38 -2.87
N THR A 58 -13.78 -17.17 -3.68
CA THR A 58 -14.28 -18.45 -4.17
C THR A 58 -13.99 -19.59 -3.20
N ASP A 59 -14.80 -20.65 -3.26
CA ASP A 59 -14.57 -21.90 -2.51
C ASP A 59 -13.25 -22.60 -2.89
N GLN A 60 -12.67 -22.21 -4.03
CA GLN A 60 -11.37 -22.71 -4.51
C GLN A 60 -10.18 -21.93 -3.92
N GLY A 61 -10.43 -20.91 -3.08
CA GLY A 61 -9.39 -20.23 -2.31
C GLY A 61 -8.68 -19.09 -3.07
N TYR A 62 -9.35 -18.48 -4.04
CA TYR A 62 -8.86 -17.28 -4.72
C TYR A 62 -9.91 -16.17 -4.71
N LEU A 63 -9.47 -14.93 -4.93
CA LEU A 63 -10.35 -13.79 -5.05
C LEU A 63 -10.53 -13.43 -6.52
N GLU A 64 -11.78 -13.27 -6.91
CA GLU A 64 -12.16 -12.83 -8.24
C GLU A 64 -12.66 -11.39 -8.13
N VAL A 65 -12.02 -10.48 -8.87
CA VAL A 65 -12.38 -9.07 -8.92
C VAL A 65 -12.77 -8.74 -10.36
N HIS A 66 -13.98 -8.25 -10.55
CA HIS A 66 -14.48 -7.75 -11.82
C HIS A 66 -14.52 -6.23 -11.74
N LEU A 67 -13.82 -5.56 -12.65
CA LEU A 67 -13.83 -4.11 -12.79
C LEU A 67 -14.62 -3.75 -14.05
N THR A 68 -15.65 -2.91 -13.92
CA THR A 68 -16.43 -2.43 -15.07
C THR A 68 -15.76 -1.19 -15.65
N ASP A 69 -15.56 -1.14 -16.98
CA ASP A 69 -15.12 0.05 -17.73
C ASP A 69 -13.95 0.81 -17.06
N SER A 70 -12.89 0.08 -16.71
CA SER A 70 -11.73 0.66 -16.03
C SER A 70 -10.60 0.92 -17.03
N GLU A 71 -10.55 2.14 -17.56
CA GLU A 71 -9.42 2.62 -18.37
C GLU A 71 -8.08 2.50 -17.62
N ASP A 72 -8.12 2.50 -16.28
CA ASP A 72 -6.98 2.42 -15.38
C ASP A 72 -6.82 1.06 -14.68
N ALA A 73 -7.37 -0.01 -15.28
CA ALA A 73 -7.29 -1.36 -14.72
C ALA A 73 -5.85 -1.79 -14.36
N PRO A 74 -4.79 -1.52 -15.16
CA PRO A 74 -3.42 -1.89 -14.80
C PRO A 74 -2.93 -1.25 -13.49
N HIS A 75 -3.26 0.02 -13.25
CA HIS A 75 -2.91 0.70 -12.01
C HIS A 75 -3.69 0.10 -10.83
N LEU A 76 -5.00 -0.09 -10.96
CA LEU A 76 -5.83 -0.71 -9.93
C LEU A 76 -5.30 -2.11 -9.56
N ILE A 77 -4.98 -2.93 -10.56
CA ILE A 77 -4.40 -4.27 -10.38
C ILE A 77 -3.07 -4.17 -9.59
N ASN A 78 -2.19 -3.24 -9.97
CA ASN A 78 -0.92 -3.01 -9.26
C ASN A 78 -1.15 -2.66 -7.79
N ILE A 79 -2.10 -1.78 -7.47
CA ILE A 79 -2.38 -1.38 -6.08
C ILE A 79 -3.05 -2.50 -5.27
N VAL A 80 -4.04 -3.21 -5.83
CA VAL A 80 -4.78 -4.23 -5.06
C VAL A 80 -4.00 -5.52 -4.84
N SER A 81 -3.01 -5.82 -5.70
CA SER A 81 -2.22 -7.05 -5.61
C SER A 81 -0.92 -6.90 -4.81
N ARG A 82 -0.39 -5.69 -4.65
CA ARG A 82 0.80 -5.41 -3.84
C ARG A 82 0.61 -5.82 -2.39
N VAL A 83 1.67 -6.26 -1.70
CA VAL A 83 1.54 -6.51 -0.26
C VAL A 83 1.23 -5.18 0.42
N GLY A 84 1.90 -4.10 0.04
CA GLY A 84 1.66 -2.76 0.60
C GLY A 84 2.23 -2.60 2.00
N GLU A 85 3.32 -3.29 2.32
CA GLU A 85 4.11 -3.04 3.52
C GLU A 85 4.82 -1.69 3.37
N VAL A 86 4.48 -0.74 4.24
CA VAL A 86 5.04 0.62 4.20
C VAL A 86 6.08 0.78 5.29
N GLU A 87 7.24 1.29 4.94
CA GLU A 87 8.31 1.64 5.88
C GLU A 87 8.92 3.00 5.57
N PHE A 88 9.24 3.74 6.62
CA PHE A 88 10.08 4.94 6.56
C PHE A 88 11.44 4.59 7.13
N ILE A 89 12.49 4.77 6.32
CA ILE A 89 13.86 4.42 6.67
C ILE A 89 14.77 5.64 6.74
N ASP A 90 15.84 5.53 7.52
CA ASP A 90 17.02 6.39 7.37
C ASP A 90 17.68 6.05 6.04
N GLY A 91 17.57 6.95 5.07
CA GLY A 91 18.10 6.78 3.73
C GLY A 91 19.62 6.91 3.63
N GLY A 92 20.31 7.35 4.69
CA GLY A 92 21.77 7.50 4.69
C GLY A 92 22.29 8.25 3.47
N SER A 93 22.92 7.54 2.54
CA SER A 93 23.48 8.08 1.29
C SER A 93 22.48 8.24 0.13
N GLU A 94 21.17 8.13 0.38
CA GLU A 94 20.10 8.10 -0.62
C GLU A 94 20.18 6.85 -1.51
N PRO A 95 19.46 5.76 -1.18
CA PRO A 95 19.35 4.63 -2.10
C PRO A 95 18.66 5.08 -3.40
N PRO A 96 19.01 4.48 -4.56
CA PRO A 96 18.33 4.76 -5.81
C PRO A 96 16.85 4.43 -5.74
N ILE A 97 16.01 5.27 -6.34
CA ILE A 97 14.57 5.00 -6.50
C ILE A 97 14.36 3.72 -7.33
N GLY A 98 13.33 2.93 -6.99
CA GLY A 98 13.03 1.63 -7.59
C GLY A 98 13.97 0.50 -7.16
N LYS A 99 14.91 0.77 -6.26
CA LYS A 99 15.83 -0.26 -5.75
C LYS A 99 15.19 -1.02 -4.61
N PHE A 100 15.26 -2.34 -4.67
CA PHE A 100 14.95 -3.20 -3.52
C PHE A 100 16.06 -3.11 -2.46
N VAL A 101 15.66 -2.88 -1.21
CA VAL A 101 16.53 -2.71 -0.04
C VAL A 101 16.10 -3.65 1.08
N GLU A 102 17.03 -3.95 1.98
CA GLU A 102 16.71 -4.63 3.24
C GLU A 102 16.49 -3.57 4.32
N THR A 103 15.39 -3.70 5.07
CA THR A 103 15.04 -2.82 6.19
C THR A 103 15.19 -3.58 7.51
N THR A 104 15.66 -2.90 8.55
CA THR A 104 15.97 -3.52 9.84
C THR A 104 15.94 -2.49 10.97
N SER A 105 15.93 -2.94 12.22
CA SER A 105 15.94 -2.04 13.38
C SER A 105 17.27 -1.30 13.58
N ALA A 106 18.35 -1.76 12.95
CA ALA A 106 19.67 -1.12 13.03
C ALA A 106 20.39 -1.18 11.67
N ALA A 107 20.82 -0.02 11.16
CA ALA A 107 21.50 0.05 9.87
C ALA A 107 22.79 -0.79 9.84
N SER A 108 23.02 -1.47 8.71
CA SER A 108 24.28 -2.13 8.40
C SER A 108 24.81 -1.62 7.06
N PRO A 109 25.72 -0.61 7.11
CA PRO A 109 26.29 -0.03 5.89
C PRO A 109 27.01 -1.05 5.00
N SER A 110 27.57 -2.11 5.59
CA SER A 110 28.32 -3.14 4.87
C SER A 110 27.44 -4.10 4.06
N THR A 111 26.15 -4.21 4.42
CA THR A 111 25.19 -5.10 3.74
C THR A 111 24.15 -4.33 2.93
N GLY A 112 24.16 -2.99 2.99
CA GLY A 112 23.13 -2.17 2.36
C GLY A 112 21.77 -2.31 3.05
N ALA A 113 21.76 -2.67 4.34
CA ALA A 113 20.55 -2.73 5.15
C ALA A 113 20.33 -1.37 5.84
N TYR A 114 19.14 -0.83 5.72
CA TYR A 114 18.77 0.50 6.19
C TYR A 114 17.97 0.42 7.48
N GLN A 115 18.11 1.42 8.35
CA GLN A 115 17.37 1.46 9.60
C GLN A 115 15.93 1.90 9.35
N THR A 116 14.95 1.09 9.75
CA THR A 116 13.55 1.47 9.84
C THR A 116 13.37 2.45 10.99
N LEU A 117 12.88 3.65 10.67
CA LEU A 117 12.50 4.67 11.64
C LEU A 117 11.13 4.33 12.23
N PHE A 118 10.17 4.05 11.34
CA PHE A 118 8.85 3.56 11.69
C PHE A 118 8.16 2.91 10.47
N SER A 119 7.21 2.03 10.74
CA SER A 119 6.42 1.31 9.75
C SER A 119 5.01 1.91 9.60
N GLY A 120 4.25 1.46 8.61
CA GLY A 120 2.82 1.79 8.47
C GLY A 120 1.99 1.42 9.72
N GLN A 121 2.39 0.38 10.46
CA GLN A 121 1.71 -0.03 11.71
C GLN A 121 1.98 0.93 12.87
N ASP A 122 3.07 1.69 12.79
CA ASP A 122 3.42 2.73 13.75
C ASP A 122 2.72 4.07 13.44
N ILE A 123 1.85 4.15 12.42
CA ILE A 123 1.17 5.39 12.02
C ILE A 123 -0.25 5.41 12.57
N MET A 124 -0.59 6.50 13.27
CA MET A 124 -1.94 6.72 13.81
C MET A 124 -2.86 7.44 12.82
N SER A 125 -2.32 8.39 12.06
CA SER A 125 -3.07 9.11 11.02
C SER A 125 -2.17 9.64 9.93
N VAL A 126 -2.70 9.68 8.70
CA VAL A 126 -2.12 10.41 7.57
C VAL A 126 -3.15 11.33 6.97
N LEU A 127 -2.77 12.58 6.77
CA LEU A 127 -3.57 13.57 6.05
C LEU A 127 -2.85 13.91 4.75
N PRO A 128 -3.55 13.81 3.60
CA PRO A 128 -3.01 14.32 2.35
C PRO A 128 -2.88 15.85 2.42
N PRO A 129 -2.07 16.46 1.53
CA PRO A 129 -2.02 17.91 1.41
C PRO A 129 -3.41 18.47 1.11
N GLU A 130 -3.85 19.48 1.87
CA GLU A 130 -5.04 20.26 1.53
C GLU A 130 -4.72 21.26 0.40
N ASP A 131 -5.75 21.90 -0.16
CA ASP A 131 -5.59 22.89 -1.24
C ASP A 131 -4.51 23.93 -0.91
N GLY A 132 -3.47 23.98 -1.75
CA GLY A 132 -2.33 24.90 -1.61
C GLY A 132 -1.22 24.43 -0.67
N GLN A 133 -1.36 23.26 -0.03
CA GLN A 133 -0.28 22.59 0.70
C GLN A 133 0.44 21.59 -0.21
N LEU A 134 1.70 21.29 0.14
CA LEU A 134 2.52 20.33 -0.60
C LEU A 134 2.91 19.09 0.23
N PHE A 135 2.71 19.15 1.54
CA PHE A 135 3.23 18.16 2.48
C PHE A 135 2.13 17.21 2.93
N TYR A 136 2.46 15.92 2.98
CA TYR A 136 1.65 14.95 3.72
C TYR A 136 1.95 15.12 5.21
N GLN A 137 0.92 15.05 6.04
CA GLN A 137 1.07 15.04 7.49
C GLN A 137 0.90 13.63 8.01
N ILE A 138 1.92 13.13 8.70
CA ILE A 138 1.95 11.79 9.29
C ILE A 138 2.11 11.94 10.80
N THR A 139 1.18 11.35 11.54
CA THR A 139 1.25 11.28 13.00
C THR A 139 1.59 9.84 13.40
N PRO A 140 2.86 9.55 13.74
CA PRO A 140 3.24 8.26 14.29
C PRO A 140 2.73 8.04 15.73
N THR A 141 2.81 6.80 16.19
CA THR A 141 2.65 6.47 17.61
C THR A 141 3.74 7.14 18.45
N PRO A 142 3.52 7.37 19.76
CA PRO A 142 4.52 8.01 20.62
C PRO A 142 5.90 7.31 20.62
N ALA A 143 5.92 5.97 20.54
CA ALA A 143 7.16 5.21 20.49
C ALA A 143 7.93 5.45 19.18
N ALA A 144 7.23 5.55 18.05
CA ALA A 144 7.81 5.87 16.75
C ALA A 144 8.23 7.34 16.65
N ALA A 145 7.42 8.28 17.19
CA ALA A 145 7.75 9.69 17.28
C ALA A 145 9.07 9.93 18.04
N GLN A 146 9.29 9.18 19.14
CA GLN A 146 10.54 9.23 19.88
C GLN A 146 11.73 8.75 19.04
N ARG A 147 11.64 7.57 18.42
CA ARG A 147 12.72 7.04 17.54
C ARG A 147 13.06 8.03 16.42
N PHE A 148 12.03 8.62 15.82
CA PHE A 148 12.19 9.57 14.74
C PHE A 148 12.83 10.89 15.20
N SER A 149 12.47 11.38 16.38
CA SER A 149 13.10 12.56 16.99
C SER A 149 14.59 12.33 17.27
N GLU A 150 14.96 11.16 17.78
CA GLU A 150 16.36 10.75 17.98
C GLU A 150 17.13 10.73 16.65
N PHE A 151 16.53 10.22 15.59
CA PHE A 151 17.09 10.24 14.24
C PHE A 151 17.34 11.66 13.73
N ILE A 152 16.35 12.57 13.79
CA ILE A 152 16.50 13.94 13.30
C ILE A 152 17.62 14.68 14.04
N MET A 153 17.75 14.46 15.35
CA MET A 153 18.82 15.07 16.15
C MET A 153 20.20 14.54 15.76
N ALA A 154 20.31 13.24 15.48
CA ALA A 154 21.57 12.60 15.07
C ALA A 154 21.95 12.91 13.62
N HIS A 155 20.97 13.06 12.73
CA HIS A 155 21.13 13.20 11.28
C HIS A 155 20.31 14.38 10.73
N PRO A 156 20.64 15.64 11.08
CA PRO A 156 19.84 16.81 10.72
C PRO A 156 19.74 17.10 9.22
N ASN A 157 20.54 16.42 8.39
CA ASN A 157 20.51 16.49 6.93
C ASN A 157 20.33 15.10 6.30
N GLY A 158 19.85 14.11 7.08
CA GLY A 158 19.61 12.76 6.61
C GLY A 158 18.46 12.70 5.60
N TYR A 159 18.50 11.71 4.72
CA TYR A 159 17.33 11.39 3.91
C TYR A 159 16.35 10.57 4.73
N ILE A 160 15.06 10.86 4.58
CA ILE A 160 14.01 9.93 4.95
C ILE A 160 13.53 9.31 3.65
N CYS A 161 13.57 7.99 3.57
CA CYS A 161 13.06 7.28 2.41
C CYS A 161 11.81 6.49 2.74
N LEU A 162 10.83 6.56 1.85
CA LEU A 162 9.66 5.71 1.82
C LEU A 162 9.99 4.44 1.03
N VAL A 163 9.74 3.30 1.66
CA VAL A 163 9.89 1.98 1.09
C VAL A 163 8.52 1.30 1.08
N ILE A 164 8.14 0.69 -0.04
CA ILE A 164 6.92 -0.12 -0.16
C ILE A 164 7.32 -1.49 -0.71
N ASP A 165 7.00 -2.56 0.02
CA ASP A 165 7.36 -3.94 -0.35
C ASP A 165 8.85 -4.07 -0.69
N ASP A 166 9.72 -3.59 0.20
CA ASP A 166 11.19 -3.50 0.06
C ASP A 166 11.70 -2.57 -1.05
N GLU A 167 10.83 -1.99 -1.88
CA GLU A 167 11.21 -1.10 -2.98
C GLU A 167 11.27 0.37 -2.52
N VAL A 168 12.38 1.06 -2.77
CA VAL A 168 12.52 2.49 -2.48
C VAL A 168 11.63 3.29 -3.43
N ILE A 169 10.58 3.89 -2.89
CA ILE A 169 9.61 4.69 -3.65
C ILE A 169 10.01 6.15 -3.69
N ASN A 170 10.51 6.66 -2.57
CA ASN A 170 10.86 8.06 -2.44
C ASN A 170 11.97 8.29 -1.44
N CYS A 171 12.78 9.32 -1.64
CA CYS A 171 13.69 9.85 -0.64
C CYS A 171 13.57 11.38 -0.61
N SER A 172 13.47 11.95 0.60
CA SER A 172 13.34 13.39 0.78
C SER A 172 14.13 13.88 1.98
N LYS A 173 14.78 15.03 1.78
CA LYS A 173 15.31 15.90 2.86
C LYS A 173 14.36 17.04 3.19
N MET A 174 13.29 17.20 2.42
CA MET A 174 12.30 18.25 2.58
C MET A 174 11.20 17.73 3.50
N TYR A 175 11.55 17.63 4.78
CA TYR A 175 10.62 17.30 5.83
C TYR A 175 10.71 18.32 6.97
N PHE A 176 9.61 18.45 7.70
CA PHE A 176 9.52 19.25 8.90
C PHE A 176 8.93 18.39 10.01
N TRP A 177 9.57 18.46 11.19
CA TRP A 177 9.13 17.73 12.37
C TRP A 177 8.75 18.74 13.45
N SER A 178 7.51 18.63 13.93
CA SER A 178 6.99 19.53 14.96
C SER A 178 6.02 18.81 15.88
N GLY A 179 6.29 18.91 17.19
CA GLY A 179 5.57 18.12 18.20
C GLY A 179 5.80 16.64 17.94
N ASP A 180 4.75 15.96 17.46
CA ASP A 180 4.74 14.55 17.11
C ASP A 180 4.30 14.30 15.65
N THR A 181 4.34 15.34 14.81
CA THR A 181 3.90 15.27 13.41
C THR A 181 5.06 15.44 12.45
N LEU A 182 5.14 14.54 11.48
CA LEU A 182 6.02 14.62 10.32
C LEU A 182 5.26 15.23 9.15
N GLU A 183 5.72 16.37 8.68
CA GLU A 183 5.37 16.92 7.37
C GLU A 183 6.46 16.51 6.38
N ILE A 184 6.12 15.77 5.33
CA ILE A 184 7.08 15.34 4.31
C ILE A 184 6.60 15.75 2.93
N LEU A 185 7.48 16.43 2.18
CA LEU A 185 7.30 16.66 0.75
C LEU A 185 7.89 15.46 0.03
N PRO A 186 7.06 14.65 -0.65
CA PRO A 186 7.62 13.52 -1.34
C PRO A 186 8.17 13.98 -2.69
N ASN A 187 9.38 13.57 -3.02
CA ASN A 187 10.00 13.93 -4.29
C ASN A 187 9.31 13.19 -5.45
N LEU A 188 8.45 13.88 -6.21
CA LEU A 188 7.55 13.30 -7.22
C LEU A 188 8.23 12.89 -8.54
N SER A 189 9.40 12.24 -8.51
CA SER A 189 9.96 11.63 -9.72
C SER A 189 9.21 10.32 -9.98
N SER A 190 8.35 10.34 -11.01
CA SER A 190 7.36 9.34 -11.41
C SER A 190 7.91 8.00 -11.93
N GLU A 191 9.07 7.54 -11.46
CA GLU A 191 9.75 6.39 -12.06
C GLU A 191 9.20 5.03 -11.57
N THR A 192 8.57 4.97 -10.39
CA THR A 192 8.09 3.72 -9.78
C THR A 192 6.65 3.35 -10.14
N GLY A 193 5.93 4.22 -10.85
CA GLY A 193 4.51 4.01 -11.17
C GLY A 193 3.56 4.04 -9.97
N LEU A 194 4.06 4.43 -8.78
CA LEU A 194 3.26 4.69 -7.58
C LEU A 194 3.21 6.20 -7.31
N SER A 195 2.01 6.68 -7.02
CA SER A 195 1.71 8.04 -6.59
C SER A 195 1.63 8.12 -5.07
N LEU A 196 1.60 9.35 -4.54
CA LEU A 196 1.39 9.55 -3.10
C LEU A 196 -0.06 9.37 -2.67
N SER A 197 -1.01 9.49 -3.60
CA SER A 197 -2.38 9.02 -3.37
C SER A 197 -2.39 7.53 -3.04
N ASP A 198 -1.53 6.74 -3.70
CA ASP A 198 -1.43 5.30 -3.46
C ASP A 198 -0.85 4.98 -2.07
N LEU A 199 0.05 5.83 -1.57
CA LEU A 199 0.53 5.71 -0.19
C LEU A 199 -0.65 5.78 0.80
N GLY A 200 -1.58 6.73 0.60
CA GLY A 200 -2.79 6.80 1.40
C GLY A 200 -3.60 5.49 1.36
N VAL A 201 -3.69 4.87 0.18
CA VAL A 201 -4.36 3.58 -0.01
C VAL A 201 -3.70 2.48 0.84
N PHE A 202 -2.38 2.34 0.80
CA PHE A 202 -1.66 1.33 1.57
C PHE A 202 -1.73 1.58 3.09
N LEU A 203 -1.59 2.82 3.53
CA LEU A 203 -1.66 3.17 4.95
C LEU A 203 -3.04 2.92 5.55
N ASN A 204 -4.11 3.25 4.83
CA ASN A 204 -5.48 3.03 5.30
C ASN A 204 -5.94 1.57 5.20
N SER A 205 -5.47 0.85 4.18
CA SER A 205 -5.86 -0.55 3.98
C SER A 205 -5.04 -1.51 4.85
N GLY A 206 -3.80 -1.14 5.17
CA GLY A 206 -2.80 -2.02 5.75
C GLY A 206 -2.18 -2.97 4.71
N PRO A 207 -1.13 -3.71 5.10
CA PRO A 207 -0.54 -4.71 4.24
C PRO A 207 -1.49 -5.88 4.01
N LEU A 208 -1.38 -6.52 2.84
CA LEU A 208 -2.02 -7.81 2.64
C LEU A 208 -1.40 -8.83 3.60
N PRO A 209 -2.22 -9.67 4.24
CA PRO A 209 -1.70 -10.67 5.17
C PRO A 209 -1.01 -11.85 4.46
N ILE A 210 -1.12 -11.91 3.13
CA ILE A 210 -0.55 -12.92 2.25
C ILE A 210 -0.15 -12.27 0.93
N THR A 211 0.89 -12.80 0.29
CA THR A 211 1.21 -12.41 -1.09
C THR A 211 0.18 -12.99 -2.04
N LEU A 212 -0.46 -12.12 -2.81
CA LEU A 212 -1.33 -12.48 -3.92
C LEU A 212 -0.56 -12.37 -5.24
N GLN A 213 -0.90 -13.22 -6.20
CA GLN A 213 -0.43 -13.13 -7.58
C GLN A 213 -1.63 -12.99 -8.50
N VAL A 214 -1.49 -12.10 -9.49
CA VAL A 214 -2.49 -11.89 -10.53
C VAL A 214 -2.34 -13.00 -11.57
N VAL A 215 -3.45 -13.67 -11.86
CA VAL A 215 -3.56 -14.60 -12.99
C VAL A 215 -4.48 -13.95 -14.01
N THR A 216 -3.91 -13.62 -15.17
CA THR A 216 -4.66 -13.18 -16.36
C THR A 216 -4.65 -14.33 -17.37
N ASP A 217 -5.80 -14.64 -17.95
CA ASP A 217 -5.91 -15.56 -19.07
C ASP A 217 -5.25 -15.00 -20.35
#